data_AF-A0A9J7NCC6-F1
#
_entry.id   AF-A0A9J7NCC6-F1
#
_cell.length_a   1.000
_cell.length_b   1.000
_cell.length_c   1.000
_cell.angle_alpha   90.00
_cell.angle_beta   90.00
_cell.angle_gamma   90.00
#
_symmetry.space_group_name_H-M   'P 1'
#
loop_
_entity.id
_entity.type
_entity.pdbx_description
1 polymer ?
#
loop_
_entity_poly.entity_id
_entity_poly.type
_entity_poly.pdbx_seq_one_letter_code
_entity_poly.pdbx_strand_id
1 'polypeptide(L)'
;MSDEGRKTSDINMISLAKKLQNLELFLDSQYDKDVGYGRALIEAIVDNDLFIEVEVLKCIGDLHLQKGMLSQDLADFDKAAALYAAALLRCTDPDMGQTLEHRIGYMEKLSSQLQYTPHSRWLPPDYGGTFDNNVLRVVKTCHQLDRSVKNSWRSVETRYTEILVTAIAAGDVLLELEVLKSLGDLFFESGKKMKEVSQFFKAAAMYKKALTICEEPGTTQTLSHRIRYTEKVSEAVNRQSLRNKSRPTKNRSHQRQQCRNITKAEISQDHNLHPDIPRWGKTLLTFVVQAEVGSVWRWLCYSSGWDF
;
A
#
# COMPACT_ATOMS: atom_id res chain seq x y z
N MET A 1 24.64 38.57 -0.10
CA MET A 1 23.36 37.83 -0.18
C MET A 1 23.50 36.53 -0.99
N SER A 2 24.66 35.86 -0.96
CA SER A 2 24.97 34.74 -1.87
C SER A 2 25.52 33.49 -1.18
N ASP A 3 25.69 33.53 0.14
CA ASP A 3 26.29 32.42 0.92
C ASP A 3 25.22 31.50 1.53
N GLU A 4 24.05 32.04 1.89
CA GLU A 4 22.90 31.28 2.40
C GLU A 4 22.32 30.33 1.34
N GLY A 5 22.11 30.83 0.11
CA GLY A 5 21.52 30.07 -0.99
C GLY A 5 22.39 28.90 -1.47
N ARG A 6 23.72 29.05 -1.36
CA ARG A 6 24.68 27.99 -1.70
C ARG A 6 24.71 26.90 -0.63
N LYS A 7 24.65 27.28 0.66
CA LYS A 7 24.58 26.31 1.77
C LYS A 7 23.29 25.48 1.72
N THR A 8 22.15 26.07 1.38
CA THR A 8 20.88 25.34 1.26
C THR A 8 20.87 24.38 0.06
N SER A 9 21.48 24.75 -1.07
CA SER A 9 21.58 23.84 -2.23
C SER A 9 22.48 22.64 -1.94
N ASP A 10 23.60 22.87 -1.24
CA ASP A 10 24.57 21.82 -0.92
C ASP A 10 23.97 20.79 0.06
N ILE A 11 23.22 21.26 1.07
CA ILE A 11 22.52 20.38 2.03
C ILE A 11 21.45 19.53 1.33
N ASN A 12 20.71 20.12 0.38
CA ASN A 12 19.69 19.40 -0.39
C ASN A 12 20.32 18.35 -1.31
N MET A 13 21.44 18.66 -1.97
CA MET A 13 22.15 17.72 -2.83
C MET A 13 22.72 16.53 -2.03
N ILE A 14 23.27 16.78 -0.84
CA ILE A 14 23.75 15.72 0.07
C ILE A 14 22.59 14.84 0.55
N SER A 15 21.44 15.45 0.86
CA SER A 15 20.22 14.70 1.25
C SER A 15 19.74 13.80 0.11
N LEU A 16 19.71 14.33 -1.12
CA LEU A 16 19.28 13.60 -2.31
C LEU A 16 20.19 12.41 -2.61
N ALA A 17 21.50 12.63 -2.63
CA ALA A 17 22.49 11.59 -2.87
C ALA A 17 22.34 10.44 -1.85
N LYS A 18 22.10 10.78 -0.58
CA LYS A 18 21.84 9.79 0.46
C LYS A 18 20.56 8.99 0.20
N LYS A 19 19.48 9.64 -0.23
CA LYS A 19 18.23 8.93 -0.57
C LYS A 19 18.41 7.98 -1.74
N LEU A 20 19.11 8.40 -2.80
CA LEU A 20 19.42 7.56 -3.95
C LEU A 20 20.31 6.37 -3.57
N GLN A 21 21.33 6.60 -2.75
CA GLN A 21 22.18 5.52 -2.24
C GLN A 21 21.39 4.51 -1.38
N ASN A 22 20.46 4.99 -0.55
CA ASN A 22 19.59 4.12 0.23
C ASN A 22 18.66 3.29 -0.67
N LEU A 23 18.14 3.89 -1.75
CA LEU A 23 17.33 3.20 -2.74
C LEU A 23 18.15 2.12 -3.46
N GLU A 24 19.36 2.44 -3.90
CA GLU A 24 20.27 1.48 -4.55
C GLU A 24 20.57 0.29 -3.63
N LEU A 25 20.98 0.55 -2.38
CA LEU A 25 21.21 -0.50 -1.37
C LEU A 25 19.95 -1.33 -1.11
N PHE A 26 18.78 -0.69 -1.09
CA PHE A 26 17.51 -1.38 -0.92
C PHE A 26 17.25 -2.34 -2.08
N LEU A 27 17.54 -1.94 -3.31
CA LEU A 27 17.33 -2.75 -4.52
C LEU A 27 18.35 -3.88 -4.63
N ASP A 28 19.62 -3.63 -4.34
CA ASP A 28 20.70 -4.63 -4.35
C ASP A 28 20.46 -5.76 -3.34
N SER A 29 19.75 -5.46 -2.25
CA SER A 29 19.39 -6.48 -1.25
C SER A 29 18.32 -7.47 -1.74
N GLN A 30 17.68 -7.22 -2.89
CA GLN A 30 16.52 -8.00 -3.35
C GLN A 30 16.89 -8.97 -4.48
N TYR A 31 16.41 -10.20 -4.34
CA TYR A 31 16.68 -11.27 -5.32
C TYR A 31 15.96 -11.04 -6.66
N ASP A 32 14.74 -10.50 -6.61
CA ASP A 32 13.93 -10.17 -7.77
C ASP A 32 13.80 -8.64 -7.86
N LYS A 33 14.33 -8.08 -8.95
CA LYS A 33 14.33 -6.63 -9.18
C LYS A 33 12.91 -6.08 -9.29
N ASP A 34 11.98 -6.78 -9.94
CA ASP A 34 10.60 -6.31 -10.09
C ASP A 34 9.92 -6.19 -8.72
N VAL A 35 10.08 -7.21 -7.87
CA VAL A 35 9.56 -7.21 -6.50
C VAL A 35 10.28 -6.16 -5.63
N GLY A 36 11.59 -5.96 -5.86
CA GLY A 36 12.39 -4.93 -5.21
C GLY A 36 11.86 -3.53 -5.47
N TYR A 37 11.66 -3.16 -6.73
CA TYR A 37 11.12 -1.86 -7.09
C TYR A 37 9.68 -1.67 -6.59
N GLY A 38 8.85 -2.70 -6.65
CA GLY A 38 7.51 -2.64 -6.08
C GLY A 38 7.54 -2.29 -4.58
N ARG A 39 8.40 -2.92 -3.79
CA ARG A 39 8.54 -2.56 -2.37
C ARG A 39 9.10 -1.16 -2.18
N ALA A 40 10.05 -0.73 -3.01
CA ALA A 40 10.59 0.62 -2.94
C ALA A 40 9.50 1.68 -3.18
N LEU A 41 8.57 1.40 -4.10
CA LEU A 41 7.40 2.25 -4.33
C LEU A 41 6.51 2.34 -3.10
N ILE A 42 6.24 1.20 -2.44
CA ILE A 42 5.47 1.18 -1.20
C ILE A 42 6.16 2.02 -0.10
N GLU A 43 7.46 1.84 0.12
CA GLU A 43 8.19 2.62 1.13
C GLU A 43 8.21 4.13 0.80
N ALA A 44 8.35 4.50 -0.49
CA ALA A 44 8.26 5.90 -0.91
C ALA A 44 6.89 6.53 -0.60
N ILE A 45 5.80 5.77 -0.82
CA ILE A 45 4.45 6.21 -0.45
C ILE A 45 4.31 6.33 1.07
N VAL A 46 4.88 5.39 1.82
CA VAL A 46 4.86 5.40 3.30
C VAL A 46 5.56 6.64 3.85
N ASP A 47 6.72 6.98 3.29
CA ASP A 47 7.49 8.15 3.67
C ASP A 47 6.92 9.47 3.09
N ASN A 48 5.89 9.37 2.23
CA ASN A 48 5.32 10.50 1.49
C ASN A 48 6.39 11.26 0.69
N ASP A 49 7.35 10.52 0.12
CA ASP A 49 8.48 11.05 -0.63
C ASP A 49 8.20 10.96 -2.13
N LEU A 50 7.58 12.01 -2.67
CA LEU A 50 7.21 12.09 -4.09
C LEU A 50 8.44 12.00 -5.02
N PHE A 51 9.59 12.52 -4.60
CA PHE A 51 10.81 12.42 -5.40
C PHE A 51 11.22 10.97 -5.57
N ILE A 52 11.23 10.19 -4.48
CA ILE A 52 11.58 8.77 -4.53
C ILE A 52 10.50 7.96 -5.25
N GLU A 53 9.22 8.31 -5.11
CA GLU A 53 8.14 7.70 -5.89
C GLU A 53 8.38 7.84 -7.40
N VAL A 54 8.70 9.05 -7.86
CA VAL A 54 9.00 9.34 -9.28
C VAL A 54 10.28 8.65 -9.74
N GLU A 55 11.33 8.65 -8.91
CA GLU A 55 12.59 7.95 -9.20
C GLU A 55 12.37 6.44 -9.34
N VAL A 56 11.62 5.82 -8.44
CA VAL A 56 11.29 4.39 -8.50
C VAL A 56 10.50 4.08 -9.77
N LEU A 57 9.51 4.89 -10.14
CA LEU A 57 8.75 4.69 -11.39
C LEU A 57 9.67 4.79 -12.62
N LYS A 58 10.60 5.75 -12.65
CA LYS A 58 11.63 5.83 -13.70
C LYS A 58 12.46 4.54 -13.75
N CYS A 59 12.94 4.05 -12.61
CA CYS A 59 13.76 2.84 -12.56
C CYS A 59 13.00 1.57 -12.98
N ILE A 60 11.70 1.46 -12.67
CA ILE A 60 10.85 0.38 -13.19
C ILE A 60 10.74 0.51 -14.72
N GLY A 61 10.59 1.74 -15.23
CA GLY A 61 10.61 2.02 -16.67
C GLY A 61 11.92 1.59 -17.32
N ASP A 62 13.05 1.90 -16.71
CA ASP A 62 14.39 1.49 -17.16
C ASP A 62 14.55 -0.04 -17.20
N LEU A 63 14.00 -0.74 -16.21
CA LEU A 63 14.02 -2.19 -16.18
C LEU A 63 13.22 -2.79 -17.35
N HIS A 64 12.03 -2.26 -17.63
CA HIS A 64 11.25 -2.68 -18.80
C HIS A 64 11.94 -2.30 -20.11
N LEU A 65 12.56 -1.13 -20.21
CA LEU A 65 13.32 -0.73 -21.39
C LEU A 65 14.46 -1.72 -21.67
N GLN A 66 15.22 -2.09 -20.63
CA GLN A 66 16.27 -3.09 -20.75
C GLN A 66 15.73 -4.47 -21.15
N LYS A 67 14.60 -4.89 -20.55
CA LYS A 67 13.94 -6.15 -20.93
C LYS A 67 13.53 -6.13 -22.40
N GLY A 68 12.84 -5.09 -22.87
CA GLY A 68 12.43 -4.92 -24.25
C GLY A 68 13.61 -4.88 -25.23
N MET A 69 14.75 -4.29 -24.85
CA MET A 69 15.96 -4.33 -25.65
C MET A 69 16.55 -5.75 -25.79
N LEU A 70 16.47 -6.58 -24.75
CA LEU A 70 17.00 -7.93 -24.74
C LEU A 70 16.07 -8.94 -25.40
N SER A 71 14.76 -8.84 -25.12
CA SER A 71 13.73 -9.75 -25.60
C SER A 71 13.21 -9.38 -26.99
N GLN A 72 13.41 -8.13 -27.42
CA GLN A 72 12.71 -7.51 -28.56
C GLN A 72 11.17 -7.52 -28.41
N ASP A 73 10.68 -7.62 -27.16
CA ASP A 73 9.24 -7.57 -26.87
C ASP A 73 8.75 -6.12 -26.85
N LEU A 74 7.82 -5.84 -27.76
CA LEU A 74 7.16 -4.55 -27.89
C LEU A 74 6.34 -4.18 -26.65
N ALA A 75 5.80 -5.17 -25.93
CA ALA A 75 5.02 -4.94 -24.72
C ALA A 75 5.86 -4.36 -23.58
N ASP A 76 7.16 -4.67 -23.54
CA ASP A 76 8.07 -4.08 -22.55
C ASP A 76 8.45 -2.63 -22.91
N PHE A 77 8.54 -2.28 -24.19
CA PHE A 77 8.67 -0.89 -24.61
C PHE A 77 7.43 -0.07 -24.22
N ASP A 78 6.21 -0.59 -24.45
CA ASP A 78 4.97 0.07 -24.05
C ASP A 78 4.86 0.26 -22.53
N LYS A 79 5.33 -0.69 -21.72
CA LYS A 79 5.36 -0.55 -20.25
C LYS A 79 6.39 0.49 -19.81
N ALA A 80 7.61 0.43 -20.35
CA ALA A 80 8.67 1.38 -20.04
C ALA A 80 8.19 2.80 -20.34
N ALA A 81 7.59 2.92 -21.52
CA ALA A 81 6.93 4.10 -21.97
C ALA A 81 5.94 4.62 -20.92
N ALA A 82 4.87 3.86 -20.67
CA ALA A 82 3.80 4.22 -19.76
C ALA A 82 4.31 4.66 -18.37
N LEU A 83 5.34 4.00 -17.85
CA LEU A 83 5.96 4.34 -16.57
C LEU A 83 6.69 5.68 -16.58
N TYR A 84 7.45 6.01 -17.65
CA TYR A 84 8.07 7.32 -17.76
C TYR A 84 7.05 8.45 -17.84
N ALA A 85 5.96 8.25 -18.59
CA ALA A 85 4.87 9.22 -18.66
C ALA A 85 4.18 9.39 -17.30
N ALA A 86 3.88 8.29 -16.60
CA ALA A 86 3.31 8.31 -15.27
C ALA A 86 4.21 8.99 -14.23
N ALA A 87 5.54 8.80 -14.34
CA ALA A 87 6.53 9.48 -13.53
C ALA A 87 6.57 10.99 -13.83
N LEU A 88 6.54 11.38 -15.11
CA LEU A 88 6.55 12.78 -15.54
C LEU A 88 5.32 13.53 -15.05
N LEU A 89 4.13 12.93 -15.14
CA LEU A 89 2.87 13.52 -14.64
C LEU A 89 2.88 13.75 -13.12
N ARG A 90 3.65 12.95 -12.37
CA ARG A 90 3.81 13.05 -10.91
C ARG A 90 4.99 13.94 -10.51
N CYS A 91 5.82 14.33 -11.46
CA CYS A 91 7.06 15.05 -11.19
C CYS A 91 6.78 16.53 -10.88
N THR A 92 7.35 17.02 -9.78
CA THR A 92 7.31 18.44 -9.39
C THR A 92 8.67 19.12 -9.50
N ASP A 93 9.73 18.33 -9.71
CA ASP A 93 11.11 18.80 -9.79
C ASP A 93 11.54 18.95 -11.26
N PRO A 94 12.00 20.14 -11.68
CA PRO A 94 12.31 20.41 -13.09
C PRO A 94 13.52 19.61 -13.61
N ASP A 95 14.53 19.36 -12.77
CA ASP A 95 15.73 18.62 -13.17
C ASP A 95 15.41 17.14 -13.39
N MET A 96 14.59 16.57 -12.51
CA MET A 96 14.02 15.24 -12.67
C MET A 96 13.06 15.16 -13.87
N GLY A 97 12.27 16.21 -14.11
CA GLY A 97 11.42 16.34 -15.30
C GLY A 97 12.22 16.26 -16.60
N GLN A 98 13.30 17.03 -16.72
CA GLN A 98 14.22 16.96 -17.87
C GLN A 98 14.85 15.58 -18.02
N THR A 99 15.24 14.94 -16.90
CA THR A 99 15.78 13.58 -16.92
C THR A 99 14.77 12.59 -17.51
N LEU A 100 13.49 12.71 -17.16
CA LEU A 100 12.41 11.88 -17.68
C LEU A 100 12.16 12.15 -19.18
N GLU A 101 12.12 13.41 -19.60
CA GLU A 101 12.00 13.77 -21.03
C GLU A 101 13.14 13.19 -21.86
N HIS A 102 14.39 13.31 -21.37
CA HIS A 102 15.55 12.68 -22.01
C HIS A 102 15.39 11.16 -22.11
N ARG A 103 14.81 10.52 -21.10
CA ARG A 103 14.62 9.08 -21.09
C ARG A 103 13.54 8.63 -22.07
N ILE A 104 12.43 9.36 -22.15
CA ILE A 104 11.37 9.17 -23.14
C ILE A 104 11.96 9.31 -24.55
N GLY A 105 12.68 10.40 -24.83
CA GLY A 105 13.30 10.63 -26.14
C GLY A 105 14.36 9.57 -26.51
N TYR A 106 15.14 9.10 -25.53
CA TYR A 106 16.09 8.01 -25.73
C TYR A 106 15.38 6.71 -26.13
N MET A 107 14.33 6.34 -25.41
CA MET A 107 13.52 5.17 -25.71
C MET A 107 12.87 5.29 -27.10
N GLU A 108 12.25 6.42 -27.43
CA GLU A 108 11.61 6.64 -28.74
C GLU A 108 12.62 6.45 -29.89
N LYS A 109 13.84 6.97 -29.73
CA LYS A 109 14.94 6.78 -30.68
C LYS A 109 15.34 5.32 -30.84
N LEU A 110 15.51 4.58 -29.74
CA LEU A 110 15.80 3.14 -29.79
C LEU A 110 14.68 2.36 -30.49
N SER A 111 13.45 2.70 -30.15
CA SER A 111 12.27 2.03 -30.66
C SER A 111 12.12 2.25 -32.17
N SER A 112 12.41 3.47 -32.66
CA SER A 112 12.44 3.80 -34.08
C SER A 112 13.52 3.00 -34.85
N GLN A 113 14.69 2.77 -34.24
CA GLN A 113 15.76 1.95 -34.84
C GLN A 113 15.37 0.48 -34.98
N LEU A 114 14.50 0.00 -34.08
CA LEU A 114 13.96 -1.36 -34.09
C LEU A 114 12.72 -1.50 -35.00
N GLN A 115 12.40 -0.49 -35.82
CA GLN A 115 11.17 -0.41 -36.63
C GLN A 115 9.89 -0.55 -35.79
N TYR A 116 9.99 -0.22 -34.51
CA TYR A 116 8.83 -0.13 -33.64
C TYR A 116 8.22 1.26 -33.76
N THR A 117 6.91 1.29 -33.99
CA THR A 117 6.10 2.50 -33.86
C THR A 117 5.29 2.32 -32.58
N PRO A 118 5.49 3.17 -31.55
CA PRO A 118 4.66 3.10 -30.34
C PRO A 118 3.18 3.15 -30.75
N HIS A 119 2.40 2.13 -30.38
CA HIS A 119 1.02 1.99 -30.86
C HIS A 119 0.09 3.08 -30.32
N SER A 120 0.54 3.81 -29.30
CA SER A 120 -0.16 4.93 -28.72
C SER A 120 0.81 6.10 -28.59
N ARG A 121 0.46 7.21 -29.26
CA ARG A 121 0.99 8.52 -28.94
C ARG A 121 0.45 8.92 -27.57
N TRP A 122 0.99 8.31 -26.51
CA TRP A 122 1.03 8.79 -25.12
C TRP A 122 -0.23 9.45 -24.55
N LEU A 123 -1.38 9.02 -25.03
CA LEU A 123 -2.65 9.31 -24.42
C LEU A 123 -2.88 8.20 -23.40
N PRO A 124 -3.43 8.51 -22.22
CA PRO A 124 -4.11 7.50 -21.43
C PRO A 124 -4.97 6.70 -22.42
N PRO A 125 -5.04 5.35 -22.32
CA PRO A 125 -5.97 4.58 -23.13
C PRO A 125 -7.30 5.32 -23.10
N ASP A 126 -7.86 5.65 -24.27
CA ASP A 126 -9.22 6.14 -24.37
C ASP A 126 -10.09 5.02 -23.80
N TYR A 127 -10.30 5.06 -22.49
CA TYR A 127 -10.96 4.02 -21.72
C TYR A 127 -12.46 4.25 -21.91
N GLY A 128 -12.89 4.20 -23.18
CA GLY A 128 -14.25 4.18 -23.66
C GLY A 128 -14.98 2.88 -23.30
N GLY A 129 -14.74 2.37 -22.10
CA GLY A 129 -15.65 1.48 -21.41
C GLY A 129 -16.61 2.36 -20.61
N THR A 130 -17.90 2.07 -20.68
CA THR A 130 -18.87 2.60 -19.73
C THR A 130 -18.34 2.46 -18.30
N PHE A 131 -18.52 3.48 -17.46
CA PHE A 131 -18.04 3.52 -16.07
C PHE A 131 -18.33 2.21 -15.31
N ASP A 132 -19.50 1.60 -15.57
CA ASP A 132 -19.93 0.33 -14.99
C ASP A 132 -19.01 -0.86 -15.31
N ASN A 133 -18.46 -0.92 -16.52
CA ASN A 133 -17.49 -1.95 -16.91
C ASN A 133 -16.16 -1.78 -16.18
N ASN A 134 -15.78 -0.53 -15.89
CA ASN A 134 -14.52 -0.18 -15.23
C ASN A 134 -14.61 -0.56 -13.75
N VAL A 135 -15.72 -0.22 -13.09
CA VAL A 135 -16.00 -0.62 -11.70
C VAL A 135 -16.04 -2.15 -11.57
N LEU A 136 -16.76 -2.85 -12.46
CA LEU A 136 -16.85 -4.31 -12.41
C LEU A 136 -15.47 -4.98 -12.58
N ARG A 137 -14.64 -4.45 -13.48
CA ARG A 137 -13.26 -4.93 -13.69
C ARG A 137 -12.41 -4.77 -12.43
N VAL A 138 -12.45 -3.59 -11.81
CA VAL A 138 -11.71 -3.29 -10.56
C VAL A 138 -12.15 -4.21 -9.43
N VAL A 139 -13.46 -4.33 -9.21
CA VAL A 139 -14.03 -5.21 -8.17
C VAL A 139 -13.60 -6.65 -8.41
N LYS A 140 -13.66 -7.14 -9.66
CA LYS A 140 -13.24 -8.50 -10.00
C LYS A 140 -11.75 -8.72 -9.72
N THR A 141 -10.90 -7.77 -10.09
CA THR A 141 -9.46 -7.83 -9.83
C THR A 141 -9.17 -7.92 -8.33
N CYS A 142 -9.69 -6.98 -7.52
CA CYS A 142 -9.47 -6.99 -6.07
C CYS A 142 -10.06 -8.25 -5.40
N HIS A 143 -11.28 -8.66 -5.77
CA HIS A 143 -11.91 -9.86 -5.21
C HIS A 143 -11.14 -11.16 -5.53
N GLN A 144 -10.55 -11.28 -6.73
CA GLN A 144 -9.72 -12.44 -7.07
C GLN A 144 -8.47 -12.53 -6.19
N LEU A 145 -7.89 -11.39 -5.80
CA LEU A 145 -6.74 -11.32 -4.91
C LEU A 145 -7.14 -11.69 -3.49
N ASP A 146 -8.24 -11.14 -2.99
CA ASP A 146 -8.77 -11.43 -1.66
C ASP A 146 -9.15 -12.90 -1.50
N ARG A 147 -9.62 -13.56 -2.57
CA ARG A 147 -9.86 -15.00 -2.56
C ARG A 147 -8.57 -15.82 -2.54
N SER A 148 -7.49 -15.29 -3.09
CA SER A 148 -6.17 -15.91 -3.06
C SER A 148 -5.45 -15.81 -1.69
N VAL A 149 -6.07 -15.16 -0.70
CA VAL A 149 -5.61 -15.00 0.70
C VAL A 149 -5.50 -16.33 1.49
N LYS A 150 -5.69 -17.49 0.85
CA LYS A 150 -5.13 -18.76 1.37
C LYS A 150 -3.59 -18.78 1.36
N ASN A 151 -2.96 -17.80 0.71
CA ASN A 151 -1.50 -17.63 0.64
C ASN A 151 -0.96 -16.70 1.74
N SER A 152 0.37 -16.70 1.93
CA SER A 152 1.07 -15.83 2.90
C SER A 152 0.79 -14.35 2.64
N TRP A 153 0.63 -13.53 3.69
CA TRP A 153 0.35 -12.09 3.57
C TRP A 153 1.36 -11.36 2.68
N ARG A 154 2.64 -11.75 2.72
CA ARG A 154 3.69 -11.17 1.86
C ARG A 154 3.45 -11.40 0.37
N SER A 155 2.89 -12.56 0.01
CA SER A 155 2.56 -12.84 -1.39
C SER A 155 1.37 -12.02 -1.89
N VAL A 156 0.41 -11.74 -1.00
CA VAL A 156 -0.74 -10.88 -1.29
C VAL A 156 -0.27 -9.43 -1.44
N GLU A 157 0.63 -8.97 -0.57
CA GLU A 157 1.27 -7.65 -0.67
C GLU A 157 1.99 -7.50 -2.01
N THR A 158 2.88 -8.43 -2.37
CA THR A 158 3.60 -8.39 -3.66
C THR A 158 2.65 -8.26 -4.84
N ARG A 159 1.56 -9.03 -4.85
CA ARG A 159 0.60 -9.01 -5.95
C ARG A 159 -0.21 -7.72 -6.03
N TYR A 160 -0.61 -7.16 -4.88
CA TYR A 160 -1.25 -5.85 -4.85
C TYR A 160 -0.29 -4.75 -5.33
N THR A 161 0.98 -4.82 -4.95
CA THR A 161 2.02 -3.89 -5.40
C THR A 161 2.25 -3.96 -6.91
N GLU A 162 2.29 -5.15 -7.51
CA GLU A 162 2.38 -5.31 -8.97
C GLU A 162 1.20 -4.64 -9.69
N ILE A 163 -0.01 -4.81 -9.14
CA ILE A 163 -1.22 -4.20 -9.70
C ILE A 163 -1.21 -2.68 -9.51
N LEU A 164 -0.69 -2.19 -8.39
CA LEU A 164 -0.51 -0.76 -8.17
C LEU A 164 0.39 -0.15 -9.24
N VAL A 165 1.55 -0.75 -9.50
CA VAL A 165 2.47 -0.31 -10.56
C VAL A 165 1.78 -0.33 -11.92
N THR A 166 1.02 -1.38 -12.21
CA THR A 166 0.28 -1.52 -13.47
C THR A 166 -0.81 -0.46 -13.61
N ALA A 167 -1.55 -0.18 -12.54
CA ALA A 167 -2.59 0.85 -12.53
C ALA A 167 -1.99 2.25 -12.74
N ILE A 168 -0.88 2.54 -12.06
CA ILE A 168 -0.13 3.80 -12.21
C ILE A 168 0.34 3.97 -13.66
N ALA A 169 0.96 2.94 -14.24
CA ALA A 169 1.43 2.98 -15.63
C ALA A 169 0.28 3.16 -16.62
N ALA A 170 -0.85 2.48 -16.40
CA ALA A 170 -2.03 2.60 -17.24
C ALA A 170 -2.79 3.94 -17.06
N GLY A 171 -2.44 4.75 -16.05
CA GLY A 171 -3.22 5.93 -15.66
C GLY A 171 -4.63 5.58 -15.15
N ASP A 172 -4.82 4.36 -14.64
CA ASP A 172 -6.11 3.88 -14.15
C ASP A 172 -6.35 4.34 -12.72
N VAL A 173 -6.84 5.57 -12.60
CA VAL A 173 -7.06 6.26 -11.32
C VAL A 173 -7.99 5.47 -10.39
N LEU A 174 -9.03 4.82 -10.94
CA LEU A 174 -9.98 4.04 -10.13
C LEU A 174 -9.32 2.78 -9.56
N LEU A 175 -8.56 2.05 -10.38
CA LEU A 175 -7.83 0.87 -9.92
C LEU A 175 -6.71 1.26 -8.94
N GLU A 176 -5.95 2.33 -9.22
CA GLU A 176 -4.91 2.85 -8.32
C GLU A 176 -5.50 3.18 -6.95
N LEU A 177 -6.62 3.91 -6.93
CA LEU A 177 -7.35 4.25 -5.71
C LEU A 177 -7.79 3.00 -4.93
N GLU A 178 -8.41 2.03 -5.59
CA GLU A 178 -8.95 0.86 -4.91
C GLU A 178 -7.86 -0.08 -4.40
N VAL A 179 -6.76 -0.23 -5.16
CA VAL A 179 -5.59 -1.01 -4.74
C VAL A 179 -4.92 -0.37 -3.52
N LEU A 180 -4.80 0.95 -3.47
CA LEU A 180 -4.29 1.64 -2.28
C LEU A 180 -5.17 1.40 -1.05
N LYS A 181 -6.51 1.39 -1.20
CA LYS A 181 -7.41 1.02 -0.10
C LYS A 181 -7.19 -0.42 0.36
N SER A 182 -7.12 -1.35 -0.58
CA SER A 182 -6.92 -2.77 -0.28
C SER A 182 -5.56 -3.05 0.36
N LEU A 183 -4.49 -2.37 -0.07
CA LEU A 183 -3.18 -2.41 0.59
C LEU A 183 -3.25 -1.86 2.01
N GLY A 184 -3.98 -0.76 2.22
CA GLY A 184 -4.24 -0.23 3.56
C GLY A 184 -4.95 -1.24 4.45
N ASP A 185 -5.99 -1.90 3.95
CA ASP A 185 -6.75 -2.92 4.68
C ASP A 185 -5.86 -4.15 4.99
N LEU A 186 -5.02 -4.56 4.04
CA LEU A 186 -4.05 -5.65 4.19
C LEU A 186 -3.03 -5.36 5.30
N PHE A 187 -2.40 -4.18 5.29
CA PHE A 187 -1.45 -3.76 6.33
C PHE A 187 -2.13 -3.57 7.69
N PHE A 188 -3.36 -3.07 7.72
CA PHE A 188 -4.11 -2.92 8.96
C PHE A 188 -4.39 -4.28 9.61
N GLU A 189 -4.84 -5.27 8.83
CA GLU A 189 -5.10 -6.61 9.32
C GLU A 189 -3.80 -7.37 9.67
N SER A 190 -2.73 -7.15 8.92
CA SER A 190 -1.40 -7.71 9.25
C SER A 190 -0.90 -7.16 10.60
N GLY A 191 -1.05 -5.84 10.83
CA GLY A 191 -0.71 -5.17 12.08
C GLY A 191 -1.51 -5.67 13.27
N LYS A 192 -2.81 -5.97 13.11
CA LYS A 192 -3.63 -6.58 14.17
C LYS A 192 -3.19 -7.99 14.51
N LYS A 193 -2.91 -8.82 13.50
CA LYS A 193 -2.48 -10.22 13.68
C LYS A 193 -1.10 -10.31 14.33
N MET A 194 -0.16 -9.50 13.86
CA MET A 194 1.24 -9.52 14.31
C MET A 194 1.50 -8.60 15.52
N LYS A 195 0.54 -7.74 15.87
CA LYS A 195 0.69 -6.67 16.88
C LYS A 195 1.89 -5.77 16.58
N GLU A 196 2.13 -5.51 15.30
CA GLU A 196 3.27 -4.73 14.81
C GLU A 196 2.80 -3.31 14.48
N VAL A 197 3.41 -2.32 15.14
CA VAL A 197 3.00 -0.91 15.02
C VAL A 197 3.35 -0.32 13.64
N SER A 198 4.46 -0.76 13.04
CA SER A 198 4.92 -0.35 11.70
C SER A 198 3.85 -0.56 10.63
N GLN A 199 3.13 -1.69 10.70
CA GLN A 199 2.08 -2.03 9.74
C GLN A 199 0.90 -1.06 9.80
N PHE A 200 0.57 -0.53 10.99
CA PHE A 200 -0.46 0.51 11.09
C PHE A 200 -0.03 1.82 10.46
N PHE A 201 1.26 2.19 10.53
CA PHE A 201 1.77 3.36 9.82
C PHE A 201 1.70 3.17 8.31
N LYS A 202 2.07 1.99 7.80
CA LYS A 202 1.91 1.65 6.39
C LYS A 202 0.46 1.74 5.94
N ALA A 203 -0.47 1.19 6.72
CA ALA A 203 -1.90 1.27 6.43
C ALA A 203 -2.40 2.72 6.37
N ALA A 204 -2.04 3.55 7.36
CA ALA A 204 -2.42 4.96 7.37
C ALA A 204 -1.86 5.73 6.17
N ALA A 205 -0.62 5.46 5.76
CA ALA A 205 -0.03 6.10 4.59
C ALA A 205 -0.72 5.70 3.29
N MET A 206 -1.06 4.42 3.10
CA MET A 206 -1.83 3.96 1.94
C MET A 206 -3.19 4.65 1.84
N TYR A 207 -3.92 4.78 2.96
CA TYR A 207 -5.18 5.52 2.96
C TYR A 207 -5.01 7.02 2.70
N LYS A 208 -3.93 7.63 3.21
CA LYS A 208 -3.62 9.04 2.95
C LYS A 208 -3.32 9.27 1.47
N LYS A 209 -2.55 8.39 0.82
CA LYS A 209 -2.31 8.41 -0.63
C LYS A 209 -3.60 8.20 -1.42
N ALA A 210 -4.46 7.26 -1.00
CA ALA A 210 -5.78 7.09 -1.59
C ALA A 210 -6.63 8.37 -1.49
N LEU A 211 -6.53 9.09 -0.37
CA LEU A 211 -7.24 10.35 -0.14
C LEU A 211 -6.83 11.45 -1.12
N THR A 212 -5.54 11.51 -1.53
CA THR A 212 -5.07 12.53 -2.49
C THR A 212 -5.57 12.30 -3.91
N ILE A 213 -6.05 11.08 -4.22
CA ILE A 213 -6.58 10.68 -5.54
C ILE A 213 -8.12 10.80 -5.56
N CYS A 214 -8.75 10.90 -4.39
CA CYS A 214 -10.19 10.81 -4.21
C CYS A 214 -10.88 12.16 -4.47
N GLU A 215 -11.76 12.21 -5.46
CA GLU A 215 -12.58 13.39 -5.77
C GLU A 215 -13.98 13.35 -5.13
N GLU A 216 -14.49 12.16 -4.79
CA GLU A 216 -15.87 11.99 -4.31
C GLU A 216 -16.00 12.17 -2.77
N PRO A 217 -16.80 13.12 -2.27
CA PRO A 217 -16.88 13.49 -0.85
C PRO A 217 -17.23 12.33 0.11
N GLY A 218 -18.07 11.39 -0.32
CA GLY A 218 -18.49 10.24 0.49
C GLY A 218 -17.34 9.26 0.76
N THR A 219 -16.52 8.99 -0.26
CA THR A 219 -15.33 8.16 -0.12
C THR A 219 -14.24 8.85 0.70
N THR A 220 -14.13 10.18 0.62
CA THR A 220 -13.23 11.00 1.44
C THR A 220 -13.50 10.82 2.94
N GLN A 221 -14.76 10.87 3.36
CA GLN A 221 -15.15 10.69 4.77
C GLN A 221 -14.84 9.27 5.26
N THR A 222 -15.09 8.26 4.42
CA THR A 222 -14.78 6.86 4.75
C THR A 222 -13.28 6.65 4.96
N LEU A 223 -12.44 7.18 4.06
CA LEU A 223 -10.98 7.11 4.19
C LEU A 223 -10.48 7.84 5.44
N SER A 224 -11.02 9.03 5.72
CA SER A 224 -10.69 9.79 6.93
C SER A 224 -10.99 9.01 8.21
N HIS A 225 -12.13 8.32 8.24
CA HIS A 225 -12.49 7.44 9.34
C HIS A 225 -11.53 6.24 9.45
N ARG A 226 -11.16 5.60 8.33
CA ARG A 226 -10.18 4.49 8.33
C ARG A 226 -8.84 4.93 8.89
N ILE A 227 -8.31 6.09 8.47
CA ILE A 227 -7.05 6.66 8.98
C ILE A 227 -7.12 6.85 10.50
N ARG A 228 -8.14 7.57 10.99
CA ARG A 228 -8.31 7.85 12.42
C ARG A 228 -8.47 6.58 13.24
N TYR A 229 -9.19 5.60 12.71
CA TYR A 229 -9.37 4.30 13.35
C TYR A 229 -8.06 3.52 13.43
N THR A 230 -7.28 3.48 12.34
CA THR A 230 -5.96 2.85 12.30
C THR A 230 -5.01 3.46 13.32
N GLU A 231 -4.96 4.80 13.42
CA GLU A 231 -4.14 5.51 14.41
C GLU A 231 -4.55 5.15 15.85
N LYS A 232 -5.87 5.14 16.15
CA LYS A 232 -6.39 4.74 17.47
C LYS A 232 -6.02 3.30 17.85
N VAL A 233 -6.13 2.37 16.92
CA VAL A 233 -5.76 0.95 17.14
C VAL A 233 -4.25 0.82 17.34
N SER A 234 -3.45 1.52 16.54
CA SER A 234 -1.99 1.56 16.65
C SER A 234 -1.53 1.99 18.06
N GLU A 235 -2.12 3.07 18.58
CA GLU A 235 -1.82 3.52 19.94
C GLU A 235 -2.19 2.49 21.00
N ALA A 236 -3.34 1.83 20.87
CA ALA A 236 -3.77 0.80 21.82
C ALA A 236 -2.80 -0.38 21.85
N VAL A 237 -2.36 -0.84 20.68
CA VAL A 237 -1.36 -1.91 20.53
C VAL A 237 -0.02 -1.47 21.13
N ASN A 238 0.43 -0.24 20.86
CA ASN A 238 1.68 0.29 21.40
C ASN A 238 1.64 0.38 22.94
N ARG A 239 0.55 0.91 23.52
CA ARG A 239 0.33 0.94 24.97
C ARG A 239 0.37 -0.46 25.60
N GLN A 240 -0.22 -1.45 24.94
CA GLN A 240 -0.20 -2.84 25.41
C GLN A 240 1.23 -3.43 25.39
N SER A 241 2.01 -3.14 24.35
CA SER A 241 3.41 -3.56 24.24
C SER A 241 4.27 -2.97 25.36
N LEU A 242 4.13 -1.67 25.65
CA LEU A 242 4.83 -1.00 26.75
C LEU A 242 4.47 -1.59 28.12
N ARG A 243 3.17 -1.83 28.37
CA ARG A 243 2.69 -2.44 29.62
C ARG A 243 3.29 -3.83 29.85
N ASN A 244 3.40 -4.64 28.79
CA ASN A 244 3.99 -5.98 28.87
C ASN A 244 5.51 -5.93 29.18
N LYS A 245 6.23 -4.92 28.68
CA LYS A 245 7.67 -4.72 28.99
C LYS A 245 7.90 -4.29 30.45
N SER A 246 6.96 -3.54 31.03
CA SER A 246 7.06 -3.02 32.40
C SER A 246 6.66 -4.00 33.52
N ARG A 247 6.17 -5.22 33.21
CA ARG A 247 5.98 -6.27 34.22
C ARG A 247 7.31 -7.00 34.43
N PRO A 248 7.99 -6.87 35.58
CA PRO A 248 9.16 -7.69 35.83
C PRO A 248 8.69 -9.15 35.90
N THR A 249 9.32 -9.99 35.09
CA THR A 249 9.23 -11.45 35.20
C THR A 249 9.63 -11.80 36.63
N LYS A 250 8.65 -12.01 37.52
CA LYS A 250 8.94 -12.57 38.85
C LYS A 250 9.49 -13.97 38.60
N ASN A 251 10.82 -14.07 38.62
CA ASN A 251 11.54 -15.31 38.86
C ASN A 251 10.87 -15.99 40.07
N ARG A 252 10.09 -17.04 39.81
CA ARG A 252 9.70 -17.99 40.84
C ARG A 252 10.87 -18.95 41.04
N SER A 253 11.89 -18.48 41.73
CA SER A 253 12.83 -19.35 42.43
C SER A 253 12.29 -19.58 43.85
N HIS A 254 11.68 -20.74 44.11
CA HIS A 254 11.76 -21.36 45.43
C HIS A 254 11.97 -22.85 45.30
N GLN A 255 13.14 -23.23 45.77
CA GLN A 255 13.66 -24.55 46.05
C GLN A 255 12.97 -25.15 47.28
N ARG A 256 12.98 -26.49 47.36
CA ARG A 256 12.74 -27.40 48.51
C ARG A 256 11.33 -27.96 48.75
N GLN A 257 11.13 -29.15 48.17
CA GLN A 257 11.12 -30.46 48.82
C GLN A 257 10.16 -30.74 50.01
N GLN A 258 9.24 -31.67 49.71
CA GLN A 258 8.81 -32.86 50.46
C GLN A 258 7.49 -32.86 51.28
N CYS A 259 6.67 -33.84 50.86
CA CYS A 259 5.86 -34.80 51.64
C CYS A 259 4.32 -34.68 51.67
N ARG A 260 3.73 -35.63 50.90
CA ARG A 260 2.65 -36.60 51.22
C ARG A 260 1.18 -36.12 51.37
N ASN A 261 0.42 -36.56 50.37
CA ASN A 261 -0.88 -37.25 50.38
C ASN A 261 -1.86 -36.96 51.53
N ILE A 262 -3.08 -36.53 51.17
CA ILE A 262 -4.36 -37.07 51.66
C ILE A 262 -5.43 -36.88 50.56
N THR A 263 -6.28 -37.89 50.48
CA THR A 263 -7.35 -38.20 49.52
C THR A 263 -8.63 -37.39 49.74
N LYS A 264 -9.46 -37.34 48.68
CA LYS A 264 -10.93 -37.19 48.59
C LYS A 264 -11.53 -35.80 48.27
N ALA A 265 -12.15 -35.79 47.08
CA ALA A 265 -13.50 -35.33 46.69
C ALA A 265 -14.07 -34.05 47.34
N GLU A 266 -14.46 -33.07 46.52
CA GLU A 266 -15.85 -32.94 46.03
C GLU A 266 -15.98 -31.78 45.02
N ILE A 267 -17.08 -31.87 44.27
CA ILE A 267 -17.53 -31.03 43.16
C ILE A 267 -17.90 -29.62 43.65
N SER A 268 -17.55 -28.58 42.89
CA SER A 268 -18.47 -27.47 42.65
C SER A 268 -18.10 -26.72 41.37
N GLN A 269 -19.15 -26.53 40.58
CA GLN A 269 -19.23 -25.72 39.38
C GLN A 269 -18.82 -24.28 39.70
N ASP A 270 -18.07 -23.66 38.80
CA ASP A 270 -18.26 -22.22 38.59
C ASP A 270 -18.06 -21.86 37.12
N HIS A 271 -18.99 -21.05 36.62
CA HIS A 271 -19.17 -20.73 35.23
C HIS A 271 -18.15 -19.70 34.77
N ASN A 272 -17.37 -20.05 33.74
CA ASN A 272 -16.56 -19.09 33.00
C ASN A 272 -17.48 -18.13 32.22
N LEU A 273 -17.52 -16.86 32.64
CA LEU A 273 -18.05 -15.77 31.85
C LEU A 273 -17.06 -15.44 30.72
N HIS A 274 -17.45 -15.83 29.52
CA HIS A 274 -16.85 -15.46 28.24
C HIS A 274 -17.42 -14.10 27.79
N PRO A 275 -16.60 -13.08 27.47
CA PRO A 275 -17.10 -11.96 26.69
C PRO A 275 -16.96 -12.30 25.20
N ASP A 276 -18.10 -12.53 24.56
CA ASP A 276 -18.25 -12.67 23.12
C ASP A 276 -17.76 -11.41 22.39
N ILE A 277 -16.72 -11.59 21.56
CA ILE A 277 -16.27 -10.59 20.59
C ILE A 277 -16.91 -10.95 19.24
N PRO A 278 -17.67 -10.05 18.59
CA PRO A 278 -18.31 -10.37 17.33
C PRO A 278 -17.27 -10.62 16.24
N ARG A 279 -17.29 -11.85 15.75
CA ARG A 279 -16.49 -12.38 14.66
C ARG A 279 -17.08 -11.86 13.34
N TRP A 280 -16.65 -10.68 12.87
CA TRP A 280 -16.98 -10.19 11.52
C TRP A 280 -16.16 -10.91 10.45
N GLY A 281 -16.26 -12.23 10.44
CA GLY A 281 -15.85 -13.07 9.34
C GLY A 281 -17.11 -13.64 8.70
N LYS A 282 -17.42 -13.18 7.48
CA LYS A 282 -18.52 -13.59 6.57
C LYS A 282 -19.80 -12.75 6.59
N THR A 283 -19.77 -11.48 6.17
CA THR A 283 -20.90 -10.88 5.42
C THR A 283 -20.49 -9.63 4.62
N LEU A 284 -19.69 -9.79 3.55
CA LEU A 284 -19.49 -8.72 2.55
C LEU A 284 -19.74 -9.28 1.13
N LEU A 285 -20.86 -9.98 0.95
CA LEU A 285 -21.22 -10.52 -0.37
C LEU A 285 -22.72 -10.51 -0.69
N THR A 286 -23.50 -9.62 -0.05
CA THR A 286 -24.95 -9.51 -0.32
C THR A 286 -25.48 -8.09 -0.46
N PHE A 287 -24.67 -7.12 -0.90
CA PHE A 287 -25.17 -5.76 -1.21
C PHE A 287 -24.42 -5.07 -2.37
N VAL A 288 -24.22 -5.75 -3.51
CA VAL A 288 -23.79 -5.06 -4.75
C VAL A 288 -24.69 -5.35 -5.96
N VAL A 289 -25.88 -5.91 -5.74
CA VAL A 289 -26.94 -5.88 -6.76
C VAL A 289 -28.25 -5.57 -6.08
N GLN A 290 -28.49 -4.30 -5.75
CA GLN A 290 -29.77 -3.61 -5.98
C GLN A 290 -29.65 -2.12 -5.60
N ALA A 291 -29.92 -1.26 -6.60
CA ALA A 291 -30.46 0.09 -6.49
C ALA A 291 -29.55 1.24 -5.99
N GLU A 292 -29.18 2.08 -6.97
CA GLU A 292 -29.12 3.53 -6.80
C GLU A 292 -30.42 4.09 -6.19
N VAL A 293 -30.33 5.34 -5.73
CA VAL A 293 -31.36 6.20 -5.12
C VAL A 293 -31.57 5.98 -3.61
N GLY A 294 -31.23 7.03 -2.85
CA GLY A 294 -30.94 7.03 -1.42
C GLY A 294 -31.94 6.32 -0.51
N SER A 295 -31.44 5.40 0.32
CA SER A 295 -32.14 4.88 1.52
C SER A 295 -31.26 4.09 2.51
N VAL A 296 -29.92 4.21 2.50
CA VAL A 296 -29.06 3.47 3.46
C VAL A 296 -28.77 4.27 4.75
N TRP A 297 -29.19 5.54 4.83
CA TRP A 297 -28.91 6.43 5.97
C TRP A 297 -29.66 6.12 7.28
N ARG A 298 -30.52 5.10 7.34
CA ARG A 298 -31.40 4.89 8.51
C ARG A 298 -30.99 3.78 9.47
N TRP A 299 -29.94 3.00 9.19
CA TRP A 299 -29.55 1.88 10.06
C TRP A 299 -28.30 2.12 10.92
N LEU A 300 -27.42 3.05 10.53
CA LEU A 300 -26.23 3.39 11.32
C LEU A 300 -26.48 4.38 12.47
N CYS A 301 -27.64 5.04 12.52
CA CYS A 301 -28.03 5.91 13.65
C CYS A 301 -28.65 5.16 14.84
N TYR A 302 -28.92 3.86 14.77
CA TYR A 302 -29.66 3.13 15.83
C TYR A 302 -28.82 2.18 16.70
N SER A 303 -27.49 2.11 16.49
CA SER A 303 -26.60 1.19 17.24
C SER A 303 -25.41 1.86 17.93
N SER A 304 -25.42 3.18 18.06
CA SER A 304 -24.42 3.92 18.84
C SER A 304 -25.14 4.96 19.68
N GLY A 305 -25.63 4.54 20.85
CA GLY A 305 -26.24 5.45 21.82
C GLY A 305 -25.25 6.48 22.34
N TRP A 306 -25.11 7.57 21.61
CA TRP A 306 -24.41 8.79 21.99
C TRP A 306 -25.24 9.98 21.47
N ASP A 307 -25.96 10.63 22.40
CA ASP A 307 -26.48 11.98 22.22
C ASP A 307 -25.39 12.98 22.67
N PHE A 308 -25.03 13.91 21.78
CA PHE A 308 -24.02 14.99 21.91
C PHE A 308 -22.54 14.61 22.13
#